data_AF-A0A7C5IKY1-F1
#
_entry.id   AF-A0A7C5IKY1-F1
#
_cell.length_a   1.000
_cell.length_b   1.000
_cell.length_c   1.000
_cell.angle_alpha   90.00
_cell.angle_beta   90.00
_cell.angle_gamma   90.00
#
_symmetry.space_group_name_H-M   'P 1'
#
loop_
_entity.id
_entity.type
_entity.pdbx_description
1 polymer ?
#
loop_
_entity_poly.entity_id
_entity_poly.type
_entity_poly.pdbx_seq_one_letter_code
_entity_poly.pdbx_strand_id
1 'polypeptide(L)'
;YKNRRTLFVTFVYSALVWLVEGLILWVSFLSIGISISIAFSVTIVAFTTLIAVLTFLPGGLGSSEAVSVLVFTKLFNLSIVEVMSAAILSRLFGYWVYVLLGAVLLASSKYKGEI
;
A
#
# COMPACT_ATOMS: atom_id res chain seq x y z
N TYR A 1 -7.34 26.63 7.77
CA TYR A 1 -6.15 25.79 8.04
C TYR A 1 -5.13 26.57 8.84
N LYS A 2 -5.21 26.58 10.18
CA LYS A 2 -4.52 27.59 11.02
C LYS A 2 -3.07 27.27 11.41
N ASN A 3 -2.53 26.09 11.05
CA ASN A 3 -1.18 25.70 11.49
C ASN A 3 -0.34 25.10 10.34
N ARG A 4 0.50 25.95 9.69
CA ARG A 4 1.37 25.54 8.57
C ARG A 4 2.32 24.41 8.95
N ARG A 5 2.74 24.36 10.22
CA ARG A 5 3.60 23.29 10.75
C ARG A 5 2.91 21.93 10.73
N THR A 6 1.64 21.87 11.11
CA THR A 6 0.85 20.62 11.08
C THR A 6 0.69 20.11 9.65
N LEU A 7 0.39 21.00 8.70
CA LEU A 7 0.28 20.61 7.28
C LEU A 7 1.60 20.01 6.76
N PHE A 8 2.73 20.66 7.06
CA PHE A 8 4.03 20.16 6.63
C PHE A 8 4.36 18.81 7.26
N VAL A 9 4.13 18.65 8.56
CA VAL A 9 4.39 17.40 9.28
C VAL A 9 3.52 16.26 8.73
N THR A 10 2.22 16.49 8.53
CA THR A 10 1.31 15.49 7.94
C THR A 10 1.72 15.13 6.52
N PHE A 11 2.14 16.11 5.72
CA PHE A 11 2.64 15.86 4.36
C PHE A 11 3.88 14.96 4.37
N VAL A 12 4.85 15.25 5.23
CA VAL A 12 6.06 14.42 5.36
C VAL A 12 5.73 13.00 5.81
N TYR A 13 4.84 12.83 6.80
CA TYR A 13 4.39 11.50 7.20
C TYR A 13 3.68 10.75 6.07
N SER A 14 2.80 11.41 5.32
CA SER A 14 2.13 10.80 4.17
C SER A 14 3.13 10.36 3.11
N ALA A 15 4.14 11.18 2.81
CA ALA A 15 5.18 10.83 1.86
C ALA A 15 5.99 9.61 2.33
N LEU A 16 6.35 9.55 3.63
CA LEU A 16 7.05 8.40 4.21
C LEU A 16 6.23 7.12 4.13
N VAL A 17 4.91 7.19 4.36
CA VAL A 17 4.01 6.04 4.22
C VAL A 17 4.06 5.50 2.79
N TRP A 18 3.97 6.36 1.78
CA TRP A 18 4.02 5.94 0.37
C TRP A 18 5.40 5.36 -0.01
N LEU A 19 6.48 5.89 0.55
CA LEU A 19 7.82 5.31 0.37
C LEU A 19 7.89 3.89 0.93
N VAL A 20 7.36 3.68 2.15
CA VAL A 20 7.33 2.36 2.79
C VAL A 20 6.45 1.38 2.01
N GLU A 21 5.27 1.81 1.55
CA GLU A 21 4.42 0.96 0.70
C GLU A 21 5.11 0.58 -0.62
N GLY A 22 5.82 1.53 -1.24
CA GLY A 22 6.64 1.27 -2.43
C GLY A 22 7.74 0.24 -2.18
N LEU A 23 8.40 0.30 -1.02
CA LEU A 23 9.41 -0.69 -0.60
C LEU A 23 8.79 -2.05 -0.34
N ILE A 24 7.63 -2.11 0.31
CA ILE A 24 6.90 -3.37 0.52
C ILE A 24 6.57 -4.01 -0.82
N LEU A 25 6.06 -3.25 -1.79
CA LEU A 25 5.78 -3.76 -3.13
C LEU A 25 7.05 -4.26 -3.82
N TRP A 26 8.15 -3.51 -3.72
CA TRP A 26 9.45 -3.92 -4.26
C TRP A 26 9.93 -5.25 -3.67
N VAL A 27 9.89 -5.40 -2.35
CA VAL A 27 10.24 -6.66 -1.67
C VAL A 27 9.30 -7.80 -2.10
N SER A 28 8.01 -7.54 -2.29
CA SER A 28 7.06 -8.53 -2.78
C SER A 28 7.45 -9.05 -4.16
N PHE A 29 7.83 -8.18 -5.11
CA PHE A 29 8.34 -8.62 -6.41
C PHE A 29 9.66 -9.39 -6.29
N LEU A 30 10.57 -8.92 -5.44
CA LEU A 30 11.84 -9.61 -5.19
C LEU A 30 11.62 -11.03 -4.63
N SER A 31 10.62 -11.21 -3.76
CA SER A 31 10.31 -12.50 -3.12
C SER A 31 9.82 -13.57 -4.11
N ILE A 32 9.23 -13.15 -5.23
CA ILE A 32 8.79 -14.04 -6.32
C ILE A 32 9.82 -14.12 -7.45
N GLY A 33 11.04 -13.60 -7.25
CA GLY A 33 12.16 -13.70 -8.18
C GLY A 33 12.18 -12.61 -9.26
N ILE A 34 11.37 -11.56 -9.14
CA ILE A 34 11.29 -10.47 -10.13
C ILE A 34 12.08 -9.26 -9.65
N SER A 35 13.09 -8.86 -10.43
CA SER A 35 13.86 -7.66 -10.17
C SER A 35 13.23 -6.45 -10.84
N ILE A 36 12.68 -5.54 -10.03
CA ILE A 36 12.26 -4.21 -10.47
C ILE A 36 13.04 -3.12 -9.73
N SER A 37 13.12 -1.94 -10.31
CA SER A 37 13.76 -0.78 -9.67
C SER A 37 12.91 -0.28 -8.49
N ILE A 38 13.55 -0.03 -7.34
CA ILE A 38 12.90 0.55 -6.15
C ILE A 38 12.19 1.86 -6.49
N ALA A 39 12.87 2.73 -7.26
CA ALA A 39 12.31 4.01 -7.67
C ALA A 39 11.01 3.83 -8.47
N PHE A 40 10.95 2.77 -9.27
CA PHE A 40 9.78 2.47 -10.08
C PHE A 40 8.61 1.95 -9.23
N SER A 41 8.87 1.04 -8.28
CA SER A 41 7.88 0.55 -7.32
C SER A 41 7.25 1.67 -6.51
N VAL A 42 8.08 2.56 -5.95
CA VAL A 42 7.63 3.74 -5.21
C VAL A 42 6.79 4.68 -6.07
N THR A 43 7.23 4.94 -7.31
CA THR A 43 6.51 5.81 -8.23
C THR A 43 5.13 5.24 -8.56
N ILE A 44 5.04 3.95 -8.88
CA ILE A 44 3.75 3.30 -9.15
C ILE A 44 2.82 3.38 -7.96
N VAL A 45 3.30 3.07 -6.75
CA VAL A 45 2.47 3.12 -5.54
C VAL A 45 1.90 4.53 -5.31
N ALA A 46 2.69 5.58 -5.54
CA ALA A 46 2.19 6.95 -5.46
C ALA A 46 1.08 7.21 -6.50
N PHE A 47 1.27 6.79 -7.75
CA PHE A 47 0.27 6.96 -8.81
C PHE A 47 -1.02 6.14 -8.55
N THR A 48 -0.88 4.88 -8.14
CA THR A 48 -2.03 4.01 -7.88
C THR A 48 -2.82 4.51 -6.68
N THR A 49 -2.16 5.04 -5.65
CA THR A 49 -2.81 5.64 -4.48
C THR A 49 -3.59 6.90 -4.87
N LEU A 50 -3.03 7.77 -5.71
CA LEU A 50 -3.75 8.95 -6.21
C LEU A 50 -5.01 8.54 -6.99
N ILE A 51 -4.92 7.53 -7.85
CA ILE A 51 -6.06 7.02 -8.60
C ILE A 51 -7.07 6.35 -7.67
N ALA A 52 -6.61 5.57 -6.69
CA ALA A 52 -7.47 4.91 -5.71
C ALA A 52 -8.33 5.93 -4.96
N VAL A 53 -7.74 7.05 -4.54
CA VAL A 53 -8.47 8.17 -3.92
C VAL A 53 -9.54 8.74 -4.84
N LEU A 54 -9.26 8.90 -6.14
CA LEU A 54 -10.24 9.38 -7.13
C LEU A 54 -11.41 8.40 -7.33
N THR A 55 -11.16 7.10 -7.18
CA THR A 55 -12.20 6.09 -7.38
C THR A 55 -13.14 5.92 -6.18
N PHE A 56 -12.80 6.45 -5.00
CA PHE A 56 -13.57 6.31 -3.76
C PHE A 56 -13.94 4.86 -3.37
N LEU A 57 -13.24 3.85 -3.91
CA LEU A 57 -13.46 2.47 -3.48
C LEU A 57 -12.93 2.26 -2.06
N PRO A 58 -13.70 1.62 -1.16
CA PRO A 58 -13.23 1.30 0.18
C PRO A 58 -11.97 0.43 0.09
N GLY A 59 -10.87 0.91 0.68
CA GLY A 59 -9.56 0.22 0.67
C GLY A 59 -8.79 0.28 -0.67
N GLY A 60 -9.28 1.01 -1.68
CA GLY A 60 -8.64 1.07 -3.01
C GLY A 60 -8.55 -0.29 -3.71
N LEU A 61 -9.34 -1.26 -3.25
CA LEU A 61 -9.37 -2.63 -3.73
C LEU A 61 -9.98 -2.66 -5.12
N GLY A 62 -9.23 -3.15 -6.10
CA GLY A 62 -9.63 -3.24 -7.49
C GLY A 62 -9.10 -2.10 -8.35
N SER A 63 -9.11 -0.85 -7.88
CA SER A 63 -8.57 0.28 -8.65
C SER A 63 -7.05 0.33 -8.63
N SER A 64 -6.42 0.19 -7.46
CA SER A 64 -4.96 0.17 -7.35
C SER A 64 -4.34 -1.06 -8.00
N GLU A 65 -4.99 -2.23 -7.86
CA GLU A 65 -4.59 -3.48 -8.51
C GLU A 65 -4.73 -3.40 -10.03
N ALA A 66 -5.85 -2.89 -10.54
CA ALA A 66 -6.05 -2.76 -11.99
C ALA A 66 -4.99 -1.85 -12.62
N VAL A 67 -4.68 -0.71 -11.99
CA VAL A 67 -3.61 0.18 -12.46
C VAL A 67 -2.26 -0.51 -12.40
N SER A 68 -1.94 -1.20 -11.30
CA SER A 68 -0.66 -1.92 -11.17
C SER A 68 -0.52 -2.99 -12.25
N VAL A 69 -1.55 -3.81 -12.47
CA VAL A 69 -1.58 -4.81 -13.54
C VAL A 69 -1.41 -4.16 -14.91
N LEU A 70 -2.15 -3.10 -15.22
CA LEU A 70 -2.03 -2.40 -16.49
C LEU A 70 -0.60 -1.87 -16.71
N VAL A 71 -0.02 -1.21 -15.71
CA VAL A 71 1.30 -0.57 -15.84
C VAL A 71 2.42 -1.60 -15.89
N PHE A 72 2.44 -2.58 -14.99
CA PHE A 72 3.50 -3.60 -14.96
C PHE A 72 3.43 -4.56 -16.15
N THR A 73 2.24 -4.99 -16.57
CA THR A 73 2.10 -5.85 -17.75
C THR A 73 2.49 -5.12 -19.03
N LYS A 74 2.16 -3.82 -19.17
CA LYS A 74 2.48 -3.06 -20.38
C LYS A 74 3.93 -2.59 -20.46
N LEU A 75 4.52 -2.20 -19.34
CA LEU A 75 5.87 -1.62 -19.33
C LEU A 75 6.98 -2.65 -19.06
N PHE A 76 6.68 -3.73 -18.34
CA PHE A 76 7.67 -4.74 -17.92
C PHE A 76 7.40 -6.11 -18.53
N ASN A 77 6.35 -6.26 -19.35
CA ASN A 77 5.92 -7.54 -19.92
C ASN A 77 5.73 -8.65 -18.87
N LEU A 78 5.41 -8.27 -17.63
CA LEU A 78 5.09 -9.21 -16.58
C LEU A 78 3.72 -9.84 -16.84
N SER A 79 3.57 -11.10 -16.48
CA SER A 79 2.28 -11.76 -16.51
C SER A 79 1.35 -11.18 -15.43
N ILE A 80 0.04 -11.27 -15.66
CA ILE A 80 -0.97 -10.87 -14.67
C ILE A 80 -0.78 -11.64 -13.36
N VAL A 81 -0.41 -12.92 -13.45
CA VAL A 81 -0.19 -13.79 -12.28
C VAL A 81 0.94 -13.24 -11.42
N GLU A 82 2.08 -12.89 -12.01
CA GLU A 82 3.23 -12.34 -11.28
C GLU A 82 2.89 -11.02 -10.58
N VAL A 83 2.23 -10.10 -11.28
CA VAL A 83 1.85 -8.80 -10.71
C VAL A 83 0.84 -8.98 -9.57
N MET A 84 -0.14 -9.87 -9.74
CA MET A 84 -1.11 -10.17 -8.70
C MET A 84 -0.50 -10.88 -7.50
N SER A 85 0.45 -11.80 -7.70
CA SER A 85 1.18 -12.44 -6.61
C SER A 85 1.92 -11.39 -5.77
N ALA A 86 2.66 -10.48 -6.41
CA ALA A 86 3.34 -9.39 -5.70
C ALA A 86 2.36 -8.45 -4.99
N ALA A 87 1.23 -8.12 -5.62
CA ALA A 87 0.21 -7.26 -5.04
C ALA A 87 -0.46 -7.90 -3.80
N ILE A 88 -0.78 -9.20 -3.84
CA ILE A 88 -1.36 -9.89 -2.68
C ILE A 88 -0.36 -9.91 -1.52
N LEU A 89 0.91 -10.21 -1.80
CA LEU A 89 1.97 -10.16 -0.79
C LEU A 89 2.12 -8.76 -0.20
N SER A 90 2.12 -7.72 -1.04
CA SER A 90 2.25 -6.34 -0.55
C SER A 90 1.06 -5.93 0.31
N ARG A 91 -0.16 -6.39 0.00
CA ARG A 91 -1.34 -6.17 0.84
C ARG A 91 -1.24 -6.88 2.19
N LEU A 92 -0.79 -8.13 2.20
CA LEU A 92 -0.63 -8.92 3.41
C LEU A 92 0.33 -8.22 4.40
N PHE A 93 1.48 -7.76 3.91
CA PHE A 93 2.45 -7.09 4.76
C PHE A 93 2.11 -5.62 5.03
N GLY A 94 1.47 -4.94 4.07
CA GLY A 94 1.16 -3.51 4.15
C GLY A 94 -0.11 -3.14 4.90
N TYR A 95 -1.11 -4.04 5.00
CA TYR A 95 -2.37 -3.73 5.69
C TYR A 95 -2.69 -4.73 6.80
N TRP A 96 -2.54 -6.02 6.54
CA TRP A 96 -3.03 -7.05 7.46
C TRP A 96 -2.22 -7.14 8.74
N VAL A 97 -0.92 -6.81 8.71
CA VAL A 97 -0.10 -6.73 9.92
C VAL A 97 -0.67 -5.71 10.91
N TYR A 98 -1.09 -4.53 10.43
CA TYR A 98 -1.67 -3.49 11.27
C TYR A 98 -3.06 -3.88 11.79
N VAL A 99 -3.88 -4.54 10.96
CA VAL A 99 -5.19 -5.06 11.37
C VAL A 99 -5.06 -6.10 12.47
N LEU A 100 -4.13 -7.05 12.31
CA LEU A 100 -3.87 -8.08 13.32
C LEU A 100 -3.34 -7.48 14.63
N LEU A 101 -2.40 -6.53 14.54
CA LEU A 101 -1.92 -5.78 15.71
C LEU A 101 -3.07 -5.08 16.43
N GLY A 102 -3.93 -4.37 15.70
CA GLY A 102 -5.12 -3.72 16.26
C GLY A 102 -6.08 -4.71 16.92
N ALA A 103 -6.33 -5.85 16.29
CA ALA A 103 -7.19 -6.91 16.81
C ALA A 103 -6.62 -7.54 18.11
N VAL A 104 -5.33 -7.83 18.16
CA VAL A 104 -4.65 -8.37 19.34
C VAL A 104 -4.65 -7.35 20.49
N LEU A 105 -4.38 -6.09 20.20
CA LEU A 105 -4.44 -5.01 21.19
C LEU A 105 -5.85 -4.82 21.74
N LEU A 106 -6.87 -4.86 20.88
CA LEU A 106 -8.26 -4.75 21.31
C LEU A 106 -8.68 -5.94 22.19
N ALA A 107 -8.34 -7.16 21.77
CA ALA A 107 -8.64 -8.39 22.51
C ALA A 107 -7.91 -8.48 23.86
N SER A 108 -6.71 -7.89 23.97
CA SER A 108 -5.95 -7.83 25.22
C SER A 108 -6.31 -6.63 26.10
N SER A 109 -6.88 -5.57 25.51
CA SER A 109 -7.41 -4.46 26.30
C SER A 109 -8.61 -4.95 27.09
N LYS A 110 -8.60 -4.76 28.42
CA LYS A 110 -9.78 -4.95 29.27
C LYS A 110 -10.80 -3.85 28.99
N TYR A 111 -11.35 -3.79 27.77
CA TYR A 111 -12.54 -3.00 27.49
C TYR A 111 -13.71 -3.72 28.16
N LYS A 112 -13.86 -3.45 29.46
CA LYS A 112 -15.05 -3.79 30.23
C LYS A 112 -16.15 -2.93 29.62
N GLY A 113 -16.97 -3.52 28.75
CA GLY A 113 -18.11 -2.85 28.16
C GLY A 113 -19.03 -2.37 29.27
N GLU A 114 -18.97 -1.09 29.60
CA GLU A 114 -20.06 -0.37 30.23
C GLU A 114 -20.95 0.10 29.08
N ILE A 115 -21.97 -0.70 28.79
CA ILE A 115 -23.15 -0.34 27.99
C ILE A 115 -24.23 0.04 28.99
#